data_AF-A0A235J1K3-F1
#
_entry.id   AF-A0A235J1K3-F1
#
_cell.length_a   1.000
_cell.length_b   1.000
_cell.length_c   1.000
_cell.angle_alpha   90.00
_cell.angle_beta   90.00
_cell.angle_gamma   90.00
#
_symmetry.space_group_name_H-M   'P 1'
#
loop_
_entity.id
_entity.type
_entity.pdbx_description
1 polymer ?
#
loop_
_entity_poly.entity_id
_entity_poly.type
_entity_poly.pdbx_seq_one_letter_code
_entity_poly.pdbx_strand_id
1 'polypeptide(L)'
;MPTIGYWIKNLDDDQFLAPQEVAGKLAPDIAKRVVAYLCAGKLYAQYRGLSWCRFMHGCAKAFMGSSELTDGYWIWPEGLVHYVEVHRVALPEEFLADALNKLVTRNKTIELDSDIAFWVNWCSQNQDPVFRKQLLAARQTPPQEVQDALVAEINALQLKYGLSEQLCLCDGCRERALQSQVVCVKHFLGDERWERGWRSGFHSLLYDF
;
A
#
# COMPACT_ATOMS: atom_id res chain seq x y z
N MET A 1 2.15 -20.20 -5.99
CA MET A 1 0.73 -20.00 -5.63
C MET A 1 0.34 -18.57 -5.98
N PRO A 2 -0.76 -18.35 -6.72
CA PRO A 2 -1.21 -17.00 -7.03
C PRO A 2 -1.49 -16.22 -5.75
N THR A 3 -0.86 -15.06 -5.64
CA THR A 3 -1.08 -14.11 -4.56
C THR A 3 -2.10 -13.06 -5.00
N ILE A 4 -2.86 -12.45 -4.07
CA ILE A 4 -3.83 -11.39 -4.38
C ILE A 4 -3.90 -10.34 -3.24
N GLY A 5 -4.50 -9.18 -3.51
CA GLY A 5 -4.84 -8.20 -2.47
C GLY A 5 -3.68 -7.30 -2.03
N TYR A 6 -2.65 -7.17 -2.86
CA TYR A 6 -1.53 -6.27 -2.63
C TYR A 6 -1.79 -4.92 -3.28
N TRP A 7 -1.72 -3.85 -2.50
CA TRP A 7 -2.04 -2.52 -2.98
C TRP A 7 -0.77 -1.71 -3.12
N ILE A 8 -0.85 -0.60 -3.86
CA ILE A 8 0.23 0.38 -3.93
C ILE A 8 0.80 0.69 -2.54
N LYS A 9 2.13 0.80 -2.49
CA LYS A 9 2.87 1.17 -1.28
C LYS A 9 2.95 2.68 -1.12
N ASN A 10 3.23 3.36 -2.22
CA ASN A 10 3.39 4.80 -2.33
C ASN A 10 2.91 5.23 -3.73
N LEU A 11 3.01 6.52 -4.05
CA LEU A 11 2.56 6.95 -5.37
C LEU A 11 3.41 6.40 -6.48
N ASP A 12 4.71 6.23 -6.33
CA ASP A 12 5.60 5.75 -7.40
C ASP A 12 5.41 4.26 -7.73
N ASP A 13 4.52 3.58 -6.99
CA ASP A 13 4.12 2.20 -7.25
C ASP A 13 3.19 2.13 -8.47
N ASP A 14 3.80 1.89 -9.63
CA ASP A 14 3.09 1.64 -10.89
C ASP A 14 2.71 0.17 -11.09
N GLN A 15 3.16 -0.71 -10.22
CA GLN A 15 2.95 -2.15 -10.34
C GLN A 15 1.55 -2.56 -9.85
N PHE A 16 1.13 -2.02 -8.70
CA PHE A 16 -0.15 -2.34 -8.09
C PHE A 16 -1.17 -1.22 -8.32
N LEU A 17 -2.46 -1.52 -8.19
CA LEU A 17 -3.52 -0.51 -8.21
C LEU A 17 -3.84 0.02 -6.81
N ALA A 18 -4.41 1.21 -6.76
CA ALA A 18 -4.97 1.76 -5.53
C ALA A 18 -6.32 1.09 -5.27
N PRO A 19 -6.61 0.58 -4.06
CA PRO A 19 -7.85 -0.16 -3.80
C PRO A 19 -9.12 0.71 -3.99
N GLN A 20 -8.96 2.03 -4.01
CA GLN A 20 -10.00 3.01 -4.33
C GLN A 20 -10.52 2.85 -5.77
N GLU A 21 -9.66 2.47 -6.71
CA GLU A 21 -10.02 2.23 -8.12
C GLU A 21 -11.05 1.09 -8.27
N VAL A 22 -11.14 0.22 -7.27
CA VAL A 22 -12.00 -0.98 -7.28
C VAL A 22 -12.99 -1.02 -6.12
N ALA A 23 -13.09 0.05 -5.33
CA ALA A 23 -13.96 0.14 -4.16
C ALA A 23 -15.45 0.13 -4.54
N GLY A 24 -16.29 -0.43 -3.67
CA GLY A 24 -17.75 -0.44 -3.83
C GLY A 24 -18.29 -1.33 -4.95
N LYS A 25 -17.42 -2.02 -5.70
CA LYS A 25 -17.77 -2.84 -6.85
C LYS A 25 -18.26 -4.24 -6.47
N LEU A 26 -17.92 -4.73 -5.28
CA LEU A 26 -18.39 -6.05 -4.81
C LEU A 26 -19.77 -5.94 -4.15
N ALA A 27 -20.70 -6.81 -4.57
CA ALA A 27 -22.04 -6.86 -3.98
C ALA A 27 -21.97 -7.23 -2.48
N PRO A 28 -22.80 -6.62 -1.59
CA PRO A 28 -22.70 -6.82 -0.15
C PRO A 28 -22.82 -8.28 0.33
N ASP A 29 -23.71 -9.06 -0.29
CA ASP A 29 -23.93 -10.47 0.02
C ASP A 29 -22.73 -11.33 -0.38
N ILE A 30 -22.13 -11.03 -1.54
CA ILE A 30 -20.90 -11.66 -2.01
C ILE A 30 -19.73 -11.29 -1.09
N ALA A 31 -19.57 -10.02 -0.76
CA ALA A 31 -18.52 -9.53 0.14
C ALA A 31 -18.56 -10.27 1.49
N LYS A 32 -19.74 -10.44 2.09
CA LYS A 32 -19.91 -11.18 3.34
C LYS A 32 -19.42 -12.63 3.26
N ARG A 33 -19.72 -13.32 2.16
CA ARG A 33 -19.28 -14.71 1.94
C ARG A 33 -17.77 -14.80 1.71
N VAL A 34 -17.21 -13.87 0.93
CA VAL A 34 -15.77 -13.79 0.68
C VAL A 34 -15.00 -13.46 1.97
N VAL A 35 -15.51 -12.56 2.82
CA VAL A 35 -14.94 -12.28 4.15
C VAL A 35 -14.87 -13.54 4.99
N ALA A 36 -15.96 -14.31 5.06
CA ALA A 36 -15.96 -15.57 5.81
C ALA A 36 -14.90 -16.56 5.31
N TYR A 37 -14.72 -16.65 3.98
CA TYR A 37 -13.67 -17.46 3.37
C TYR A 37 -12.26 -16.95 3.72
N LEU A 38 -11.99 -15.65 3.58
CA LEU A 38 -10.69 -15.05 3.86
C LEU A 38 -10.28 -15.21 5.33
N CYS A 39 -11.23 -15.05 6.26
CA CYS A 39 -11.03 -15.25 7.69
C CYS A 39 -10.75 -16.71 8.07
N ALA A 40 -11.17 -17.68 7.24
CA ALA A 40 -10.90 -19.10 7.45
C ALA A 40 -9.52 -19.55 6.93
N GLY A 41 -8.72 -18.62 6.36
CA GLY A 41 -7.38 -18.89 5.88
C GLY A 41 -6.43 -19.38 6.98
N LYS A 42 -5.46 -20.20 6.61
CA LYS A 42 -4.38 -20.66 7.49
C LYS A 42 -3.18 -19.74 7.35
N LEU A 43 -2.41 -19.57 8.44
CA LEU A 43 -1.18 -18.78 8.41
C LEU A 43 -0.20 -19.35 7.37
N TYR A 44 0.21 -18.51 6.43
CA TYR A 44 1.26 -18.78 5.45
C TYR A 44 2.60 -18.18 5.89
N ALA A 45 2.60 -16.89 6.25
CA ALA A 45 3.79 -16.17 6.71
C ALA A 45 3.44 -15.06 7.72
N GLN A 46 4.40 -14.68 8.56
CA GLN A 46 4.26 -13.61 9.55
C GLN A 46 5.46 -12.64 9.46
N TYR A 47 5.16 -11.35 9.45
CA TYR A 47 6.15 -10.28 9.36
C TYR A 47 6.15 -9.40 10.62
N ARG A 48 7.21 -8.60 10.81
CA ARG A 48 7.42 -7.75 12.00
C ARG A 48 6.87 -6.32 11.86
N GLY A 49 5.86 -6.12 11.02
CA GLY A 49 5.27 -4.79 10.80
C GLY A 49 3.79 -4.87 10.44
N LEU A 50 3.01 -3.92 10.95
CA LEU A 50 1.59 -3.79 10.61
C LEU A 50 1.42 -3.05 9.29
N SER A 51 0.49 -3.53 8.47
CA SER A 51 0.01 -2.80 7.28
C SER A 51 -0.93 -1.65 7.70
N TRP A 52 -1.41 -0.86 6.73
CA TRP A 52 -2.32 0.27 6.95
C TRP A 52 -3.37 0.36 5.84
N CYS A 53 -4.55 0.90 6.15
CA CYS A 53 -5.63 1.06 5.18
C CYS A 53 -5.40 2.28 4.29
N ARG A 54 -5.38 2.07 2.96
CA ARG A 54 -5.07 3.11 1.95
C ARG A 54 -6.18 4.17 1.79
N PHE A 55 -7.36 3.94 2.36
CA PHE A 55 -8.47 4.91 2.32
C PHE A 55 -8.36 6.02 3.37
N MET A 56 -7.39 5.94 4.31
CA MET A 56 -7.04 7.02 5.25
C MET A 56 -8.15 7.58 6.17
N HIS A 57 -9.33 6.96 6.20
CA HIS A 57 -10.47 7.28 7.08
C HIS A 57 -10.32 6.85 8.56
N GLY A 58 -9.09 6.68 9.05
CA GLY A 58 -8.83 6.46 10.48
C GLY A 58 -9.07 5.02 11.00
N CYS A 59 -9.07 4.01 10.14
CA CYS A 59 -9.16 2.62 10.59
C CYS A 59 -8.00 2.22 11.52
N ALA A 60 -8.32 1.45 12.57
CA ALA A 60 -7.30 0.94 13.47
C ALA A 60 -6.34 0.01 12.71
N LYS A 61 -5.03 0.26 12.84
CA LYS A 61 -3.97 -0.53 12.19
C LYS A 61 -4.04 -2.02 12.51
N ALA A 62 -4.62 -2.38 13.66
CA ALA A 62 -4.83 -3.77 14.06
C ALA A 62 -5.64 -4.57 13.04
N PHE A 63 -6.56 -3.95 12.29
CA PHE A 63 -7.38 -4.63 11.28
C PHE A 63 -6.62 -5.01 10.01
N MET A 64 -5.41 -4.48 9.83
CA MET A 64 -4.63 -4.68 8.62
C MET A 64 -3.66 -5.85 8.73
N GLY A 65 -3.41 -6.31 9.96
CA GLY A 65 -2.57 -7.45 10.23
C GLY A 65 -1.10 -7.28 9.87
N SER A 66 -0.35 -8.35 10.11
CA SER A 66 1.06 -8.48 9.74
C SER A 66 1.38 -9.84 9.11
N SER A 67 0.34 -10.54 8.67
CA SER A 67 0.41 -11.94 8.25
C SER A 67 -0.07 -12.11 6.81
N GLU A 68 0.39 -13.17 6.17
CA GLU A 68 -0.18 -13.72 4.94
C GLU A 68 -0.92 -15.01 5.29
N LEU A 69 -2.08 -15.20 4.67
CA LEU A 69 -2.96 -16.33 4.85
C LEU A 69 -3.09 -17.11 3.55
N THR A 70 -3.47 -18.38 3.64
CA THR A 70 -3.68 -19.27 2.50
C THR A 70 -4.77 -20.31 2.75
N ASP A 71 -5.43 -20.77 1.68
CA ASP A 71 -6.26 -21.97 1.66
C ASP A 71 -5.51 -23.21 1.07
N GLY A 72 -4.21 -23.06 0.80
CA GLY A 72 -3.39 -24.06 0.10
C GLY A 72 -3.36 -23.89 -1.42
N TYR A 73 -3.99 -22.85 -1.98
CA TYR A 73 -3.90 -22.51 -3.40
C TYR A 73 -3.69 -21.01 -3.64
N TRP A 74 -4.50 -20.18 -3.00
CA TRP A 74 -4.40 -18.72 -3.00
C TRP A 74 -3.60 -18.25 -1.79
N ILE A 75 -2.85 -17.16 -1.94
CA ILE A 75 -2.22 -16.44 -0.83
C ILE A 75 -2.76 -15.01 -0.81
N TRP A 76 -3.05 -14.49 0.38
CA TRP A 76 -3.50 -13.11 0.55
C TRP A 76 -2.98 -12.51 1.86
N PRO A 77 -2.81 -11.18 1.94
CA PRO A 77 -2.52 -10.52 3.19
C PRO A 77 -3.74 -10.55 4.12
N GLU A 78 -3.52 -10.68 5.42
CA GLU A 78 -4.54 -10.64 6.46
C GLU A 78 -5.47 -9.41 6.32
N GLY A 79 -4.89 -8.25 6.01
CA GLY A 79 -5.64 -7.02 5.78
C GLY A 79 -6.58 -7.03 4.57
N LEU A 80 -6.54 -8.01 3.67
CA LEU A 80 -7.50 -8.12 2.56
C LEU A 80 -8.93 -8.25 3.07
N VAL A 81 -9.14 -8.90 4.22
CA VAL A 81 -10.44 -9.01 4.89
C VAL A 81 -11.06 -7.63 5.09
N HIS A 82 -10.30 -6.68 5.63
CA HIS A 82 -10.75 -5.32 5.88
C HIS A 82 -11.18 -4.61 4.59
N TYR A 83 -10.43 -4.77 3.49
CA TYR A 83 -10.78 -4.16 2.21
C TYR A 83 -12.08 -4.72 1.62
N VAL A 84 -12.31 -6.03 1.75
CA VAL A 84 -13.54 -6.64 1.25
C VAL A 84 -14.73 -6.26 2.13
N GLU A 85 -14.57 -6.33 3.45
CA GLU A 85 -15.63 -6.06 4.43
C GLU A 85 -16.06 -4.59 4.41
N VAL A 86 -15.10 -3.67 4.50
CA VAL A 86 -15.37 -2.24 4.69
C VAL A 86 -15.48 -1.52 3.35
N HIS A 87 -14.62 -1.86 2.39
CA HIS A 87 -14.51 -1.12 1.13
C HIS A 87 -15.14 -1.83 -0.06
N ARG A 88 -15.57 -3.09 0.09
CA ARG A 88 -16.18 -3.90 -0.99
C ARG A 88 -15.36 -3.84 -2.29
N VAL A 89 -14.04 -3.94 -2.14
CA VAL A 89 -13.12 -3.93 -3.29
C VAL A 89 -13.42 -5.09 -4.24
N ALA A 90 -13.35 -4.85 -5.54
CA ALA A 90 -13.41 -5.94 -6.52
C ALA A 90 -12.19 -6.85 -6.39
N LEU A 91 -12.37 -8.12 -6.75
CA LEU A 91 -11.34 -9.15 -6.79
C LEU A 91 -11.44 -9.91 -8.12
N PRO A 92 -10.38 -10.62 -8.55
CA PRO A 92 -10.39 -11.47 -9.73
C PRO A 92 -11.56 -12.45 -9.72
N GLU A 93 -12.23 -12.61 -10.86
CA GLU A 93 -13.40 -13.49 -10.98
C GLU A 93 -13.05 -14.96 -10.68
N GLU A 94 -11.85 -15.39 -11.06
CA GLU A 94 -11.34 -16.74 -10.78
C GLU A 94 -11.17 -16.98 -9.28
N PHE A 95 -10.69 -15.97 -8.54
CA PHE A 95 -10.61 -16.03 -7.09
C PHE A 95 -12.01 -16.07 -6.47
N LEU A 96 -12.93 -15.22 -6.93
CA LEU A 96 -14.31 -15.19 -6.42
C LEU A 96 -15.02 -16.50 -6.68
N ALA A 97 -14.89 -17.07 -7.87
CA ALA A 97 -15.44 -18.37 -8.21
C ALA A 97 -14.89 -19.46 -7.27
N ASP A 98 -13.58 -19.49 -7.03
CA ASP A 98 -12.98 -20.43 -6.09
C ASP A 98 -13.48 -20.21 -4.65
N ALA A 99 -13.44 -18.98 -4.14
CA ALA A 99 -13.84 -18.64 -2.78
C ALA A 99 -15.32 -18.93 -2.49
N LEU A 100 -16.19 -18.72 -3.49
CA LEU A 100 -17.64 -18.94 -3.36
C LEU A 100 -18.05 -20.40 -3.59
N ASN A 101 -17.24 -21.17 -4.32
CA ASN A 101 -17.52 -22.58 -4.65
C ASN A 101 -16.76 -23.58 -3.76
N LYS A 102 -15.74 -23.17 -3.00
CA LYS A 102 -14.88 -24.11 -2.24
C LYS A 102 -15.56 -24.74 -1.03
N LEU A 103 -16.27 -25.82 -1.37
CA LEU A 103 -16.27 -27.15 -0.76
C LEU A 103 -15.18 -28.07 -1.35
N VAL A 104 -14.16 -27.56 -2.06
CA VAL A 104 -13.19 -28.42 -2.77
C VAL A 104 -11.83 -28.43 -2.06
N THR A 105 -11.62 -29.48 -1.28
CA THR A 105 -10.33 -29.93 -0.76
C THR A 105 -9.37 -30.18 -1.93
N ARG A 106 -8.60 -29.16 -2.31
CA ARG A 106 -7.50 -29.35 -3.27
C ARG A 106 -6.36 -30.03 -2.53
N ASN A 107 -6.29 -31.36 -2.62
CA ASN A 107 -5.09 -32.13 -2.27
C ASN A 107 -3.97 -31.78 -3.25
N LYS A 108 -3.21 -30.72 -2.98
CA LYS A 108 -1.90 -30.54 -3.57
C LYS A 108 -0.90 -30.14 -2.50
N THR A 109 -0.25 -31.18 -1.98
CA THR A 109 1.03 -31.11 -1.27
C THR A 109 2.10 -30.72 -2.27
N ILE A 110 2.20 -29.44 -2.63
CA ILE A 110 3.37 -28.90 -3.31
C ILE A 110 3.64 -27.54 -2.68
N GLU A 111 4.80 -27.42 -2.02
CA GLU A 111 5.41 -26.14 -1.67
C GLU A 111 5.63 -25.38 -2.98
N LEU A 112 4.66 -24.56 -3.37
CA LEU A 112 4.74 -23.70 -4.54
C LEU A 112 4.99 -22.29 -4.04
N ASP A 113 6.16 -21.75 -4.37
CA ASP A 113 6.54 -20.36 -4.10
C ASP A 113 5.41 -19.38 -4.46
N SER A 114 5.30 -18.29 -3.71
CA SER A 114 4.35 -17.23 -4.01
C SER A 114 4.58 -16.66 -5.41
N ASP A 115 3.50 -16.49 -6.16
CA ASP A 115 3.51 -15.90 -7.50
C ASP A 115 2.71 -14.60 -7.48
N ILE A 116 3.43 -13.48 -7.57
CA ILE A 116 2.86 -12.13 -7.62
C ILE A 116 2.42 -11.73 -9.02
N ALA A 117 2.88 -12.44 -10.07
CA ALA A 117 2.63 -12.04 -11.45
C ALA A 117 1.14 -12.05 -11.80
N PHE A 118 0.37 -13.00 -11.26
CA PHE A 118 -1.08 -13.04 -11.41
C PHE A 118 -1.74 -11.73 -10.97
N TRP A 119 -1.38 -11.25 -9.77
CA TRP A 119 -1.95 -10.04 -9.22
C TRP A 119 -1.51 -8.78 -9.95
N VAL A 120 -0.24 -8.70 -10.36
CA VAL A 120 0.29 -7.59 -11.16
C VAL A 120 -0.47 -7.49 -12.48
N ASN A 121 -0.69 -8.62 -13.15
CA ASN A 121 -1.46 -8.67 -14.39
C ASN A 121 -2.93 -8.28 -14.16
N TRP A 122 -3.54 -8.71 -13.06
CA TRP A 122 -4.89 -8.27 -12.74
C TRP A 122 -4.96 -6.76 -12.49
N CYS A 123 -3.96 -6.20 -11.79
CA CYS A 123 -3.87 -4.77 -11.55
C CYS A 123 -3.81 -3.98 -12.86
N SER A 124 -2.92 -4.34 -13.79
CA SER A 124 -2.77 -3.61 -15.06
C SER A 124 -4.04 -3.63 -15.92
N GLN A 125 -4.88 -4.65 -15.79
CA GLN A 125 -6.15 -4.79 -16.51
C GLN A 125 -7.33 -4.05 -15.84
N ASN A 126 -7.21 -3.71 -14.55
CA ASN A 126 -8.31 -3.15 -13.75
C ASN A 126 -8.05 -1.74 -13.22
N GLN A 127 -6.92 -1.13 -13.62
CA GLN A 127 -6.62 0.27 -13.34
C GLN A 127 -7.62 1.20 -14.01
N ASP A 128 -8.04 2.24 -13.28
CA ASP A 128 -8.86 3.32 -13.81
C ASP A 128 -7.94 4.39 -14.45
N PRO A 129 -8.05 4.63 -15.77
CA PRO A 129 -7.20 5.62 -16.46
C PRO A 129 -7.34 7.04 -15.90
N VAL A 130 -8.54 7.41 -15.41
CA VAL A 130 -8.80 8.73 -14.84
C VAL A 130 -8.10 8.85 -13.48
N PHE A 131 -8.25 7.84 -12.63
CA PHE A 131 -7.57 7.78 -11.33
C PHE A 131 -6.05 7.78 -11.51
N ARG A 132 -5.52 7.01 -12.46
CA ARG A 132 -4.09 7.01 -12.80
C ARG A 132 -3.56 8.38 -13.18
N LYS A 133 -4.30 9.10 -14.02
CA LYS A 133 -3.93 10.47 -14.41
C LYS A 133 -3.88 11.41 -13.20
N GLN A 134 -4.82 11.29 -12.29
CA GLN A 134 -4.86 12.09 -11.05
C GLN A 134 -3.70 11.73 -10.13
N LEU A 135 -3.41 10.44 -9.99
CA LEU A 135 -2.30 9.94 -9.20
C LEU A 135 -0.96 10.46 -9.74
N LEU A 136 -0.77 10.45 -11.07
CA LEU A 136 0.40 11.04 -11.72
C LEU A 136 0.48 12.57 -11.53
N ALA A 137 -0.65 13.28 -11.60
CA ALA A 137 -0.68 14.72 -11.34
C ALA A 137 -0.28 15.03 -9.89
N ALA A 138 -0.74 14.22 -8.93
CA ALA A 138 -0.38 14.34 -7.52
C ALA A 138 1.09 14.06 -7.24
N ARG A 139 1.73 13.12 -7.97
CA ARG A 139 3.19 12.92 -7.95
C ARG A 139 3.94 14.21 -8.27
N GLN A 140 3.47 14.93 -9.28
CA GLN A 140 4.14 16.13 -9.77
C GLN A 140 3.86 17.36 -8.92
N THR A 141 2.69 17.43 -8.28
CA THR A 141 2.27 18.60 -7.51
C THR A 141 1.68 18.14 -6.17
N PRO A 142 2.51 17.83 -5.17
CA PRO A 142 2.02 17.49 -3.84
C PRO A 142 1.19 18.67 -3.27
N PRO A 143 0.12 18.41 -2.51
CA PRO A 143 -0.70 19.47 -1.92
C PRO A 143 0.14 20.46 -1.09
N GLN A 144 -0.24 21.74 -1.09
CA GLN A 144 0.50 22.79 -0.38
C GLN A 144 0.74 22.45 1.10
N GLU A 145 -0.25 21.86 1.76
CA GLU A 145 -0.15 21.41 3.16
C GLU A 145 0.96 20.38 3.40
N VAL A 146 1.17 19.48 2.43
CA VAL A 146 2.25 18.49 2.47
C VAL A 146 3.60 19.17 2.27
N GLN A 147 3.66 20.16 1.37
CA GLN A 147 4.86 20.97 1.16
C GLN A 147 5.21 21.76 2.43
N ASP A 148 4.22 22.40 3.05
CA ASP A 148 4.39 23.20 4.27
C ASP A 148 4.86 22.34 5.45
N ALA A 149 4.26 21.15 5.62
CA ALA A 149 4.67 20.19 6.65
C ALA A 149 6.12 19.72 6.44
N LEU A 150 6.50 19.44 5.19
CA LEU A 150 7.88 19.05 4.85
C LEU A 150 8.87 20.19 5.13
N VAL A 151 8.53 21.42 4.76
CA VAL A 151 9.36 22.61 5.05
C VAL A 151 9.50 22.81 6.57
N ALA A 152 8.42 22.66 7.33
CA ALA A 152 8.46 22.76 8.79
C ALA A 152 9.38 21.70 9.41
N GLU A 153 9.32 20.44 8.93
CA GLU A 153 10.20 19.37 9.40
C GLU A 153 11.68 19.61 9.03
N ILE A 154 11.94 20.08 7.80
CA ILE A 154 13.28 20.49 7.35
C ILE A 154 13.85 21.56 8.30
N ASN A 155 13.07 22.62 8.56
CA ASN A 155 13.49 23.71 9.43
C ASN A 155 13.75 23.21 10.86
N ALA A 156 12.89 22.33 11.39
CA ALA A 156 13.08 21.75 12.71
C ALA A 156 14.35 20.90 12.81
N LEU A 157 14.68 20.12 11.79
CA LEU A 157 15.91 19.32 11.75
C LEU A 157 17.15 20.18 11.61
N GLN A 158 17.10 21.22 10.77
CA GLN A 158 18.20 22.17 10.64
C GLN A 158 18.43 22.93 11.95
N LEU A 159 17.37 23.32 12.67
CA LEU A 159 17.48 23.95 13.98
C LEU A 159 18.06 22.98 15.03
N LYS A 160 17.64 21.71 15.00
CA LYS A 160 18.06 20.69 15.95
C LYS A 160 19.53 20.30 15.78
N TYR A 161 19.96 20.07 14.54
CA TYR A 161 21.28 19.53 14.25
C TYR A 161 22.27 20.59 13.79
N GLY A 162 21.83 21.74 13.30
CA GLY A 162 22.70 22.70 12.61
C GLY A 162 23.11 22.21 11.22
N LEU A 163 23.67 23.11 10.42
CA LEU A 163 24.27 22.80 9.12
C LEU A 163 25.79 22.71 9.27
N SER A 164 26.37 21.64 8.73
CA SER A 164 27.80 21.46 8.59
C SER A 164 28.37 22.39 7.50
N GLU A 165 29.68 22.65 7.57
CA GLU A 165 30.42 23.26 6.46
C GLU A 165 30.68 22.27 5.32
N GLN A 166 30.56 20.97 5.61
CA GLN A 166 30.74 19.90 4.63
C GLN A 166 29.48 19.69 3.79
N LEU A 167 29.70 19.30 2.52
CA LEU A 167 28.61 18.88 1.63
C LEU A 167 28.10 17.49 1.98
N CYS A 168 26.87 17.22 1.57
CA CYS A 168 26.26 15.90 1.59
C CYS A 168 27.10 14.90 0.78
N LEU A 169 27.34 13.70 1.32
CA LEU A 169 28.07 12.63 0.61
C LEU A 169 27.24 11.85 -0.41
N CYS A 170 25.95 12.15 -0.54
CA CYS A 170 25.09 11.51 -1.55
C CYS A 170 25.49 11.98 -2.95
N ASP A 171 25.58 11.04 -3.89
CA ASP A 171 26.05 11.29 -5.24
C ASP A 171 25.24 12.40 -5.94
N GLY A 172 25.95 13.33 -6.58
CA GLY A 172 25.34 14.51 -7.23
C GLY A 172 24.73 15.57 -6.31
N CYS A 173 24.71 15.39 -4.98
CA CYS A 173 24.10 16.34 -4.05
C CYS A 173 25.04 17.52 -3.74
N ARG A 174 24.52 18.76 -3.84
CA ARG A 174 25.27 20.00 -3.54
C ARG A 174 24.83 20.69 -2.24
N GLU A 175 23.98 20.04 -1.47
CA GLU A 175 23.45 20.57 -0.21
C GLU A 175 24.45 20.37 0.93
N ARG A 176 24.43 21.24 1.95
CA ARG A 176 25.23 21.06 3.16
C ARG A 176 24.71 19.90 4.01
N ALA A 177 25.61 19.11 4.56
CA ALA A 177 25.27 18.05 5.52
C ALA A 177 24.72 18.66 6.82
N LEU A 178 23.93 17.91 7.58
CA LEU A 178 23.61 18.29 8.96
C LEU A 178 24.87 18.16 9.84
N GLN A 179 24.99 18.96 10.91
CA GLN A 179 26.17 18.86 11.76
C GLN A 179 26.26 17.48 12.42
N SER A 180 27.48 16.93 12.46
CA SER A 180 27.73 15.56 12.92
C SER A 180 27.02 14.46 12.11
N GLN A 181 26.54 14.78 10.89
CA GLN A 181 26.00 13.84 9.92
C GLN A 181 26.78 13.95 8.61
N VAL A 182 26.69 12.90 7.78
CA VAL A 182 27.31 12.87 6.44
C VAL A 182 26.33 13.16 5.30
N VAL A 183 25.06 13.42 5.64
CA VAL A 183 23.97 13.68 4.70
C VAL A 183 23.27 14.99 5.01
N CYS A 184 22.73 15.65 3.98
CA CYS A 184 21.91 16.84 4.14
C CYS A 184 20.53 16.50 4.72
N VAL A 185 19.77 17.52 5.10
CA VAL A 185 18.42 17.33 5.67
C VAL A 185 17.48 16.52 4.76
N LYS A 186 17.56 16.70 3.43
CA LYS A 186 16.74 15.97 2.45
C LYS A 186 17.05 14.47 2.48
N HIS A 187 18.33 14.11 2.42
CA HIS A 187 18.77 12.70 2.47
C HIS A 187 18.66 12.09 3.87
N PHE A 188 18.77 12.91 4.94
CA PHE A 188 18.56 12.49 6.32
C PHE A 188 17.09 12.13 6.61
N LEU A 189 16.16 12.85 5.97
CA LEU A 189 14.74 12.52 6.00
C LEU A 189 14.46 11.18 5.29
N GLY A 190 15.26 10.84 4.27
CA GLY A 190 15.14 9.64 3.45
C GLY A 190 14.01 9.73 2.42
N ASP A 191 14.05 8.89 1.39
CA ASP A 191 12.98 8.78 0.38
C ASP A 191 11.67 8.21 1.00
N GLU A 192 11.81 7.38 2.05
CA GLU A 192 10.68 6.77 2.77
C GLU A 192 9.75 7.78 3.47
N ARG A 193 10.11 9.07 3.58
CA ARG A 193 9.28 10.08 4.26
C ARG A 193 8.40 10.91 3.36
N TRP A 194 8.64 10.86 2.04
CA TRP A 194 7.56 11.03 1.10
C TRP A 194 6.41 10.11 1.56
N GLU A 195 6.57 8.81 1.77
CA GLU A 195 5.45 7.94 2.23
C GLU A 195 4.67 8.41 3.50
N ARG A 196 5.25 9.21 4.40
CA ARG A 196 4.53 9.82 5.55
C ARG A 196 3.73 11.08 5.20
N GLY A 197 4.27 12.00 4.39
CA GLY A 197 3.52 13.15 3.88
C GLY A 197 2.37 12.73 2.95
N TRP A 198 2.53 11.58 2.30
CA TRP A 198 1.54 10.99 1.40
C TRP A 198 0.32 10.39 2.12
N ARG A 199 0.42 10.03 3.40
CA ARG A 199 -0.78 9.71 4.21
C ARG A 199 -1.76 10.88 4.22
N SER A 200 -1.24 12.10 4.26
CA SER A 200 -2.02 13.33 4.20
C SER A 200 -2.41 13.68 2.75
N GLY A 201 -1.50 13.50 1.77
CA GLY A 201 -1.79 13.79 0.36
C GLY A 201 -2.80 12.85 -0.32
N PHE A 202 -2.87 11.57 0.08
CA PHE A 202 -3.92 10.66 -0.37
C PHE A 202 -5.30 11.14 0.08
N HIS A 203 -5.41 11.74 1.27
CA HIS A 203 -6.68 12.28 1.75
C HIS A 203 -7.21 13.34 0.77
N SER A 204 -6.42 14.36 0.41
CA SER A 204 -6.87 15.41 -0.51
C SER A 204 -7.31 14.92 -1.90
N LEU A 205 -6.71 13.84 -2.44
CA LEU A 205 -7.10 13.29 -3.75
C LEU A 205 -8.39 12.47 -3.72
N LEU A 206 -8.78 11.96 -2.54
CA LEU A 206 -9.90 11.03 -2.39
C LEU A 206 -11.20 11.72 -1.95
N TYR A 207 -11.14 12.93 -1.39
CA TYR A 207 -12.32 13.66 -0.90
C TYR A 207 -12.88 14.69 -1.90
N ASP A 208 -12.30 14.80 -3.11
CA ASP A 208 -12.89 15.53 -4.24
C ASP A 208 -13.80 14.63 -5.13
N PHE A 209 -14.21 13.45 -4.62
CA PHE A 209 -15.14 12.49 -5.26
C PHE A 209 -16.32 12.12 -4.36
#